data_AF-A0A0F5JKR2-F1
#
_entry.id   AF-A0A0F5JKR2-F1
#
_cell.length_a   1.000
_cell.length_b   1.000
_cell.length_c   1.000
_cell.angle_alpha   90.00
_cell.angle_beta   90.00
_cell.angle_gamma   90.00
#
_symmetry.space_group_name_H-M   'P 1'
#
loop_
_entity.id
_entity.type
_entity.pdbx_description
1 polymer ?
#
loop_
_entity_poly.entity_id
_entity_poly.type
_entity_poly.pdbx_seq_one_letter_code
_entity_poly.pdbx_strand_id
1 'polypeptide(L)'
;MIPDGSKLLPKLETMTISNKNGFKDTNLLMVGKQVVQIDGLVTDATIPMERLVARLDVYMFKSRRLENNTVILKSIELVNQITNTRGEYQNTIMVSPVETQNDLRTISSNNVLGVMPDDMSGIIPANATESFYSYQNIAASADPDPNVTPYLLITADIDGVSHRYKGYITDNGQTTDKYSLKRNTVYRIIAMLDNPDNLLILKTTTLPWTKSSSQIGHVVNEGDYSFSANNTEAATGIVQYPYVLNGESQNSTSYASYNFKLTAPAGAVWTATLTNGLEFTFGTEGSTNGKLAISKGIAGDNTYEIKVGASRPWNSQERKVYLYITAEGQKLKINPVRSNGQRALPGNNDTDILITQTEYK
;
A
#
# COMPACT_ATOMS: atom_id res chain seq x y z
N MET A 1 -9.49 1.00 -11.98
CA MET A 1 -10.94 0.72 -11.90
C MET A 1 -11.59 2.00 -11.42
N ILE A 2 -12.22 2.77 -12.31
CA ILE A 2 -12.98 3.97 -11.90
C ILE A 2 -14.28 3.47 -11.26
N PRO A 3 -14.69 3.95 -10.07
CA PRO A 3 -15.93 3.52 -9.46
C PRO A 3 -17.09 3.91 -10.37
N ASP A 4 -17.79 2.91 -10.90
CA ASP A 4 -19.07 3.10 -11.56
C ASP A 4 -20.11 3.49 -10.48
N GLY A 5 -20.51 4.75 -10.48
CA GLY A 5 -21.50 5.31 -9.54
C GLY A 5 -22.90 4.67 -9.63
N SER A 6 -23.12 3.72 -10.54
CA SER A 6 -24.39 2.98 -10.67
C SER A 6 -24.52 1.77 -9.74
N LYS A 7 -23.44 1.34 -9.06
CA LYS A 7 -23.47 0.18 -8.16
C LYS A 7 -23.65 0.61 -6.71
N LEU A 8 -24.83 0.32 -6.15
CA LEU A 8 -25.11 0.43 -4.71
C LEU A 8 -24.05 -0.34 -3.90
N LEU A 9 -23.65 0.17 -2.74
CA LEU A 9 -22.65 -0.43 -1.85
C LEU A 9 -22.82 -1.97 -1.65
N PRO A 10 -24.05 -2.51 -1.47
CA PRO A 10 -24.24 -3.96 -1.37
C PRO A 10 -23.79 -4.76 -2.60
N LYS A 11 -23.84 -4.16 -3.79
CA LYS A 11 -23.34 -4.79 -5.04
C LYS A 11 -21.81 -4.80 -5.11
N LEU A 12 -21.13 -3.87 -4.45
CA LEU A 12 -19.66 -3.85 -4.35
C LEU A 12 -19.17 -4.87 -3.32
N GLU A 13 -19.87 -4.99 -2.18
CA GLU A 13 -19.51 -5.94 -1.12
C GLU A 13 -19.69 -7.39 -1.58
N THR A 14 -20.76 -7.67 -2.32
CA THR A 14 -21.01 -9.03 -2.85
C THR A 14 -20.27 -9.35 -4.15
N MET A 15 -19.39 -8.44 -4.62
CA MET A 15 -18.64 -8.67 -5.86
C MET A 15 -17.64 -9.82 -5.68
N THR A 16 -17.74 -10.81 -6.57
CA THR A 16 -16.75 -11.87 -6.68
C THR A 16 -15.53 -11.37 -7.44
N ILE A 17 -14.36 -11.62 -6.88
CA ILE A 17 -13.05 -11.34 -7.46
C ILE A 17 -12.40 -12.69 -7.76
N SER A 18 -12.07 -12.95 -9.02
CA SER A 18 -11.33 -14.14 -9.44
C SER A 18 -9.92 -13.74 -9.90
N ASN A 19 -8.92 -14.52 -9.51
CA ASN A 19 -7.55 -14.42 -9.98
C ASN A 19 -7.14 -15.70 -10.71
N LYS A 20 -7.33 -15.71 -12.03
CA LYS A 20 -7.01 -16.87 -12.89
C LYS A 20 -5.56 -16.89 -13.37
N ASN A 21 -4.81 -15.81 -13.17
CA ASN A 21 -3.44 -15.65 -13.68
C ASN A 21 -2.37 -15.90 -12.61
N GLY A 22 -2.76 -16.48 -11.47
CA GLY A 22 -1.88 -16.73 -10.33
C GLY A 22 -1.61 -15.48 -9.49
N PHE A 23 -1.07 -15.70 -8.30
CA PHE A 23 -0.75 -14.62 -7.38
C PHE A 23 0.67 -14.11 -7.60
N LYS A 24 0.85 -12.78 -7.52
CA LYS A 24 2.15 -12.12 -7.53
C LYS A 24 2.26 -11.24 -6.29
N ASP A 25 3.43 -11.24 -5.67
CA ASP A 25 3.76 -10.47 -4.47
C ASP A 25 3.56 -8.95 -4.64
N THR A 26 3.65 -8.45 -5.87
CA THR A 26 3.45 -7.03 -6.22
C THR A 26 1.99 -6.61 -6.42
N ASN A 27 1.04 -7.55 -6.59
CA ASN A 27 -0.35 -7.26 -6.96
C ASN A 27 -1.36 -7.93 -6.03
N LEU A 28 -1.18 -7.76 -4.73
CA LEU A 28 -2.10 -8.31 -3.72
C LEU A 28 -3.23 -7.33 -3.43
N LEU A 29 -4.45 -7.72 -3.80
CA LEU A 29 -5.64 -6.89 -3.59
C LEU A 29 -5.94 -6.69 -2.10
N MET A 30 -6.35 -5.47 -1.78
CA MET A 30 -6.80 -5.06 -0.46
C MET A 30 -8.19 -4.44 -0.54
N VAL A 31 -8.97 -4.61 0.52
CA VAL A 31 -10.24 -3.92 0.71
C VAL A 31 -10.17 -3.15 2.03
N GLY A 32 -10.79 -1.98 2.06
CA GLY A 32 -11.02 -1.23 3.29
C GLY A 32 -12.41 -0.64 3.30
N LYS A 33 -12.96 -0.45 4.51
CA LYS A 33 -14.25 0.21 4.71
C LYS A 33 -14.17 1.07 5.96
N GLN A 34 -14.60 2.32 5.81
CA GLN A 34 -14.73 3.27 6.91
C GLN A 34 -15.95 4.14 6.67
N VAL A 35 -16.77 4.35 7.69
CA VAL A 35 -17.81 5.37 7.67
C VAL A 35 -17.16 6.70 8.03
N VAL A 36 -17.36 7.70 7.18
CA VAL A 36 -16.76 9.03 7.32
C VAL A 36 -17.90 10.05 7.34
N GLN A 37 -17.96 10.87 8.39
CA GLN A 37 -18.87 12.01 8.43
C GLN A 37 -18.25 13.15 7.63
N ILE A 38 -19.00 13.70 6.67
CA ILE A 38 -18.55 14.85 5.88
C ILE A 38 -19.11 16.10 6.55
N ASP A 39 -18.27 16.81 7.29
CA ASP A 39 -18.62 17.99 8.11
C ASP A 39 -18.03 19.30 7.57
N GLY A 40 -17.42 19.27 6.38
CA GLY A 40 -16.84 20.45 5.73
C GLY A 40 -16.48 20.22 4.27
N LEU A 41 -15.76 21.18 3.67
CA LEU A 41 -15.34 21.13 2.27
C LEU A 41 -14.22 20.10 2.01
N VAL A 42 -13.46 19.76 3.07
CA VAL A 42 -12.41 18.74 3.07
C VAL A 42 -12.60 17.88 4.32
N THR A 43 -12.66 16.57 4.13
CA THR A 43 -12.72 15.60 5.22
C THR A 43 -11.56 14.63 5.08
N ASP A 44 -10.71 14.58 6.11
CA ASP A 44 -9.63 13.60 6.17
C ASP A 44 -10.17 12.26 6.66
N ALA A 45 -9.87 11.18 5.93
CA ALA A 45 -10.29 9.83 6.27
C ALA A 45 -9.10 8.88 6.27
N THR A 46 -8.94 8.12 7.36
CA THR A 46 -8.03 6.98 7.40
C THR A 46 -8.85 5.71 7.23
N ILE A 47 -8.62 4.98 6.14
CA ILE A 47 -9.34 3.75 5.83
C ILE A 47 -8.46 2.56 6.25
N PRO A 48 -8.91 1.71 7.19
CA PRO A 48 -8.20 0.48 7.49
C PRO A 48 -8.32 -0.47 6.30
N MET A 49 -7.18 -0.98 5.83
CA MET A 49 -7.10 -1.89 4.68
C MET A 49 -6.72 -3.29 5.15
N GLU A 50 -7.36 -4.31 4.61
CA GLU A 50 -7.00 -5.72 4.77
C GLU A 50 -6.67 -6.34 3.42
N ARG A 51 -5.66 -7.21 3.36
CA ARG A 51 -5.47 -8.04 2.17
C ARG A 51 -6.58 -9.06 2.06
N LEU A 52 -7.04 -9.27 0.84
CA LEU A 52 -7.98 -10.34 0.54
C LEU A 52 -7.33 -11.74 0.55
N VAL A 53 -6.00 -11.81 0.56
CA VAL A 53 -5.22 -13.04 0.46
C VAL A 53 -4.62 -13.50 1.79
N ALA A 54 -4.44 -14.81 1.93
CA ALA A 54 -3.51 -15.43 2.86
C ALA A 54 -2.13 -15.58 2.19
N ARG A 55 -1.05 -15.51 2.97
CA ARG A 55 0.32 -15.84 2.53
C ARG A 55 0.82 -17.06 3.29
N LEU A 56 1.45 -18.00 2.60
CA LEU A 56 2.04 -19.20 3.17
C LEU A 56 3.54 -19.16 2.90
N ASP A 57 4.34 -19.00 3.95
CA ASP A 57 5.80 -19.03 3.88
C ASP A 57 6.27 -20.42 4.27
N VAL A 58 6.81 -21.18 3.32
CA VAL A 58 7.23 -22.57 3.51
C VAL A 58 8.74 -22.61 3.71
N TYR A 59 9.18 -23.23 4.80
CA TYR A 59 10.59 -23.47 5.12
C TYR A 59 10.83 -24.97 5.17
N MET A 60 11.71 -25.46 4.30
CA MET A 60 11.98 -26.89 4.13
C MET A 60 13.26 -27.32 4.84
N PHE A 61 13.17 -28.39 5.63
CA PHE A 61 14.30 -29.01 6.31
C PHE A 61 14.24 -30.53 6.22
N LYS A 62 15.38 -31.20 6.41
CA LYS A 62 15.44 -32.62 6.72
C LYS A 62 15.60 -32.83 8.23
N SER A 63 15.09 -33.93 8.77
CA SER A 63 15.31 -34.27 10.18
C SER A 63 16.74 -34.76 10.43
N ARG A 64 17.15 -34.83 11.70
CA ARG A 64 18.46 -35.40 12.08
C ARG A 64 18.63 -36.86 11.70
N ARG A 65 17.53 -37.60 11.48
CA ARG A 65 17.59 -38.99 11.02
C ARG A 65 18.14 -39.09 9.59
N LEU A 66 17.95 -38.05 8.79
CA LEU A 66 18.43 -37.94 7.42
C LEU A 66 19.71 -37.09 7.31
N GLU A 67 20.40 -36.82 8.43
CA GLU A 67 21.59 -35.96 8.45
C GLU A 67 22.68 -36.44 7.49
N ASN A 68 22.86 -37.76 7.39
CA ASN A 68 23.84 -38.41 6.50
C ASN A 68 23.33 -38.64 5.07
N ASN A 69 22.04 -38.43 4.80
CA ASN A 69 21.45 -38.59 3.47
C ASN A 69 21.51 -37.27 2.69
N THR A 70 21.73 -37.35 1.38
CA THR A 70 21.56 -36.20 0.50
C THR A 70 20.10 -36.09 0.11
N VAL A 71 19.45 -35.02 0.57
CA VAL A 71 18.02 -34.77 0.32
C VAL A 71 17.89 -33.57 -0.63
N ILE A 72 17.42 -33.82 -1.85
CA ILE A 72 17.27 -32.81 -2.90
C ILE A 72 15.80 -32.52 -3.11
N LEU A 73 15.35 -31.33 -2.73
CA LEU A 73 14.02 -30.83 -2.99
C LEU A 73 13.81 -30.62 -4.50
N LYS A 74 12.72 -31.15 -5.06
CA LYS A 74 12.38 -30.99 -6.47
C LYS A 74 11.22 -30.06 -6.68
N SER A 75 10.19 -30.17 -5.85
CA SER A 75 9.02 -29.31 -5.97
C SER A 75 8.23 -29.17 -4.68
N ILE A 76 7.51 -28.06 -4.60
CA ILE A 76 6.49 -27.78 -3.61
C ILE A 76 5.22 -27.41 -4.38
N GLU A 77 4.13 -28.13 -4.12
CA GLU A 77 2.83 -27.86 -4.72
C GLU A 77 1.83 -27.48 -3.62
N LEU A 78 1.18 -26.32 -3.76
CA LEU A 78 -0.01 -25.97 -2.98
C LEU A 78 -1.23 -26.49 -3.71
N VAL A 79 -1.89 -27.48 -3.12
CA VAL A 79 -3.10 -28.09 -3.66
C VAL A 79 -4.35 -27.45 -3.03
N ASN A 80 -5.43 -27.34 -3.82
CA ASN A 80 -6.67 -26.67 -3.44
C ASN A 80 -6.46 -25.17 -3.08
N GLN A 81 -5.60 -24.49 -3.83
CA GLN A 81 -5.45 -23.04 -3.76
C GLN A 81 -6.73 -22.38 -4.25
N ILE A 82 -7.32 -21.50 -3.44
CA ILE A 82 -8.56 -20.79 -3.80
C ILE A 82 -8.23 -19.58 -4.68
N THR A 83 -8.88 -19.49 -5.84
CA THR A 83 -8.64 -18.43 -6.83
C THR A 83 -9.75 -17.40 -6.90
N ASN A 84 -10.81 -17.52 -6.11
CA ASN A 84 -11.87 -16.52 -6.03
C ASN A 84 -12.29 -16.15 -4.59
N THR A 85 -12.76 -14.91 -4.40
CA THR A 85 -13.18 -14.37 -3.10
C THR A 85 -14.24 -13.30 -3.26
N ARG A 86 -14.88 -12.91 -2.15
CA ARG A 86 -15.69 -11.68 -2.08
C ARG A 86 -14.79 -10.48 -1.80
N GLY A 87 -15.16 -9.33 -2.37
CA GLY A 87 -14.55 -8.04 -2.07
C GLY A 87 -15.05 -7.38 -0.78
N GLU A 88 -15.81 -8.08 0.05
CA GLU A 88 -16.38 -7.55 1.29
C GLU A 88 -15.33 -7.41 2.41
N TYR A 89 -15.28 -6.24 3.05
CA TYR A 89 -14.43 -5.98 4.21
C TYR A 89 -14.87 -6.81 5.42
N GLN A 90 -13.95 -7.46 6.12
CA GLN A 90 -14.17 -8.33 7.30
C GLN A 90 -15.14 -9.54 7.15
N ASN A 91 -15.68 -9.81 5.96
CA ASN A 91 -16.16 -11.12 5.50
C ASN A 91 -15.35 -12.35 5.96
N THR A 92 -16.10 -13.39 6.33
CA THR A 92 -15.62 -14.72 6.71
C THR A 92 -16.22 -15.81 5.81
N ILE A 93 -17.03 -15.44 4.82
CA ILE A 93 -17.83 -16.35 4.00
C ILE A 93 -17.15 -16.56 2.63
N MET A 94 -16.96 -17.82 2.24
CA MET A 94 -16.45 -18.15 0.90
C MET A 94 -17.48 -17.85 -0.19
N VAL A 95 -16.99 -17.61 -1.41
CA VAL A 95 -17.85 -17.54 -2.60
C VAL A 95 -18.39 -18.92 -2.96
N SER A 96 -19.55 -18.96 -3.61
CA SER A 96 -20.13 -20.18 -4.15
C SER A 96 -20.50 -19.97 -5.62
N PRO A 97 -20.00 -20.78 -6.55
CA PRO A 97 -19.04 -21.88 -6.35
C PRO A 97 -17.62 -21.39 -6.01
N VAL A 98 -16.87 -22.22 -5.30
CA VAL A 98 -15.44 -22.01 -5.05
C VAL A 98 -14.64 -22.44 -6.29
N GLU A 99 -13.72 -21.60 -6.75
CA GLU A 99 -12.77 -21.93 -7.80
C GLU A 99 -11.42 -22.31 -7.17
N THR A 100 -10.88 -23.45 -7.57
CA THR A 100 -9.60 -23.96 -7.07
C THR A 100 -8.61 -24.22 -8.20
N GLN A 101 -7.33 -24.20 -7.84
CA GLN A 101 -6.24 -24.69 -8.69
C GLN A 101 -5.12 -25.29 -7.83
N ASN A 102 -4.16 -25.93 -8.49
CA ASN A 102 -2.91 -26.32 -7.88
C ASN A 102 -1.80 -25.38 -8.34
N ASP A 103 -0.94 -24.96 -7.42
CA ASP A 103 0.21 -24.10 -7.69
C ASP A 103 1.49 -24.88 -7.44
N LEU A 104 2.13 -25.34 -8.52
CA LEU A 104 3.37 -26.13 -8.50
C LEU A 104 4.60 -25.22 -8.67
N ARG A 105 5.52 -25.29 -7.72
CA ARG A 105 6.84 -24.63 -7.77
C ARG A 105 7.91 -25.69 -7.93
N THR A 106 8.70 -25.58 -9.01
CA THR A 106 9.85 -26.46 -9.25
C THR A 106 11.12 -25.80 -8.74
N ILE A 107 11.93 -26.53 -7.98
CA ILE A 107 13.12 -26.02 -7.31
C ILE A 107 14.37 -26.59 -8.01
N SER A 108 15.09 -25.72 -8.72
CA SER A 108 16.26 -26.09 -9.53
C SER A 108 17.59 -25.60 -8.98
N SER A 109 17.58 -24.76 -7.94
CA SER A 109 18.79 -24.21 -7.31
C SER A 109 18.63 -24.13 -5.80
N ASN A 110 19.74 -24.16 -5.05
CA ASN A 110 19.77 -24.14 -3.58
C ASN A 110 18.79 -25.15 -2.93
N ASN A 111 18.68 -26.33 -3.54
CA ASN A 111 17.62 -27.29 -3.25
C ASN A 111 18.07 -28.49 -2.41
N VAL A 112 19.32 -28.50 -1.95
CA VAL A 112 19.80 -29.50 -0.99
C VAL A 112 19.34 -29.06 0.40
N LEU A 113 18.55 -29.91 1.07
CA LEU A 113 17.97 -29.57 2.37
C LEU A 113 18.99 -29.70 3.50
N GLY A 114 19.12 -28.64 4.29
CA GLY A 114 19.83 -28.66 5.56
C GLY A 114 19.02 -29.35 6.66
N VAL A 115 19.72 -29.82 7.69
CA VAL A 115 19.09 -30.31 8.91
C VAL A 115 18.32 -29.18 9.58
N MET A 116 17.17 -29.49 10.16
CA MET A 116 16.39 -28.51 10.92
C MET A 116 17.26 -27.88 12.03
N PRO A 117 17.40 -26.53 12.06
CA PRO A 117 18.25 -25.87 13.02
C PRO A 117 17.62 -25.88 14.42
N ASP A 118 18.45 -25.94 15.45
CA ASP A 118 18.00 -25.79 16.84
C ASP A 118 17.60 -24.33 17.14
N ASP A 119 18.28 -23.37 16.51
CA ASP A 119 17.92 -21.96 16.54
C ASP A 119 16.97 -21.59 15.38
N MET A 120 15.78 -21.10 15.76
CA MET A 120 14.72 -20.72 14.83
C MET A 120 14.75 -19.23 14.45
N SER A 121 15.76 -18.47 14.91
CA SER A 121 15.91 -17.04 14.63
C SER A 121 16.03 -16.73 13.12
N GLY A 122 16.59 -17.66 12.35
CA GLY A 122 16.72 -17.57 10.90
C GLY A 122 15.43 -17.78 10.10
N ILE A 123 14.33 -18.18 10.76
CA ILE A 123 13.02 -18.38 10.12
C ILE A 123 12.30 -17.03 9.98
N ILE A 124 12.80 -16.25 9.04
CA ILE A 124 12.27 -14.94 8.63
C ILE A 124 11.72 -15.01 7.20
N PRO A 125 10.72 -14.17 6.83
CA PRO A 125 10.08 -14.25 5.51
C PRO A 125 11.02 -14.21 4.29
N ALA A 126 12.18 -13.57 4.41
CA ALA A 126 13.17 -13.49 3.34
C ALA A 126 13.90 -14.82 3.07
N ASN A 127 13.88 -15.74 4.04
CA ASN A 127 14.55 -17.04 3.97
C ASN A 127 13.56 -18.18 3.71
N ALA A 128 12.30 -17.89 3.39
CA ALA A 128 11.34 -18.91 3.00
C ALA A 128 11.85 -19.64 1.76
N THR A 129 11.77 -20.98 1.75
CA THR A 129 12.10 -21.79 0.59
C THR A 129 11.19 -21.43 -0.58
N GLU A 130 9.89 -21.28 -0.31
CA GLU A 130 8.90 -20.77 -1.25
C GLU A 130 7.80 -20.01 -0.51
N SER A 131 7.12 -19.13 -1.23
CA SER A 131 5.95 -18.41 -0.73
C SER A 131 4.76 -18.61 -1.66
N PHE A 132 3.62 -18.98 -1.09
CA PHE A 132 2.36 -19.10 -1.81
C PHE A 132 1.36 -18.06 -1.32
N TYR A 133 0.35 -17.81 -2.14
CA TYR A 133 -0.80 -17.02 -1.76
C TYR A 133 -2.06 -17.80 -2.10
N SER A 134 -3.13 -17.55 -1.36
CA SER A 134 -4.45 -18.09 -1.67
C SER A 134 -5.48 -17.07 -1.21
N TYR A 135 -6.64 -17.03 -1.85
CA TYR A 135 -7.80 -16.48 -1.18
C TYR A 135 -8.24 -17.38 -0.03
N GLN A 136 -9.14 -16.87 0.80
CA GLN A 136 -9.56 -17.57 2.00
C GLN A 136 -10.15 -18.96 1.68
N ASN A 137 -9.77 -19.94 2.49
CA ASN A 137 -10.35 -21.29 2.50
C ASN A 137 -10.81 -21.55 3.93
N ILE A 138 -12.11 -21.74 4.15
CA ILE A 138 -12.68 -21.97 5.47
C ILE A 138 -13.16 -23.41 5.54
N ALA A 139 -12.53 -24.20 6.39
CA ALA A 139 -12.86 -25.61 6.55
C ALA A 139 -14.28 -25.77 7.10
N ALA A 140 -15.05 -26.67 6.48
CA ALA A 140 -16.41 -26.99 6.92
C ALA A 140 -16.44 -28.01 8.08
N SER A 141 -15.33 -28.72 8.31
CA SER A 141 -15.19 -29.78 9.32
C SER A 141 -13.80 -29.74 9.96
N ALA A 142 -13.69 -30.35 11.14
CA ALA A 142 -12.43 -30.63 11.81
C ALA A 142 -11.68 -31.85 11.21
N ASP A 143 -12.30 -32.54 10.25
CA ASP A 143 -11.68 -33.59 9.45
C ASP A 143 -11.33 -33.07 8.05
N PRO A 144 -10.14 -33.39 7.51
CA PRO A 144 -9.71 -32.84 6.23
C PRO A 144 -10.32 -33.62 5.06
N ASP A 145 -11.05 -32.94 4.18
CA ASP A 145 -11.45 -33.47 2.87
C ASP A 145 -10.36 -33.18 1.82
N PRO A 146 -9.72 -34.19 1.20
CA PRO A 146 -8.66 -34.00 0.22
C PRO A 146 -9.08 -33.20 -1.03
N ASN A 147 -10.38 -33.05 -1.32
CA ASN A 147 -10.87 -32.36 -2.52
C ASN A 147 -11.01 -30.84 -2.31
N VAL A 148 -11.08 -30.38 -1.07
CA VAL A 148 -11.31 -28.94 -0.76
C VAL A 148 -10.33 -28.38 0.26
N THR A 149 -9.76 -29.23 1.11
CA THR A 149 -8.84 -28.80 2.17
C THR A 149 -7.48 -28.48 1.57
N PRO A 150 -6.86 -27.33 1.90
CA PRO A 150 -5.57 -26.96 1.35
C PRO A 150 -4.45 -27.78 1.99
N TYR A 151 -3.53 -28.29 1.17
CA TYR A 151 -2.38 -29.06 1.62
C TYR A 151 -1.17 -28.83 0.74
N LEU A 152 0.01 -29.14 1.29
CA LEU A 152 1.27 -29.13 0.56
C LEU A 152 1.58 -30.55 0.09
N LEU A 153 2.09 -30.62 -1.13
CA LEU A 153 2.60 -31.84 -1.74
C LEU A 153 4.05 -31.60 -2.17
N ILE A 154 4.98 -32.29 -1.52
CA ILE A 154 6.42 -32.09 -1.66
C ILE A 154 7.00 -33.26 -2.44
N THR A 155 7.83 -32.99 -3.43
CA THR A 155 8.64 -34.02 -4.08
C THR A 155 10.11 -33.78 -3.76
N ALA A 156 10.79 -34.81 -3.26
CA ALA A 156 12.21 -34.73 -2.93
C ALA A 156 12.90 -36.06 -3.23
N ASP A 157 14.16 -36.01 -3.65
CA ASP A 157 15.00 -37.19 -3.81
C ASP A 157 15.85 -37.41 -2.56
N ILE A 158 15.82 -38.62 -2.01
CA ILE A 158 16.70 -39.05 -0.92
C ILE A 158 17.69 -40.05 -1.52
N ASP A 159 18.96 -39.67 -1.56
CA ASP A 159 20.05 -40.47 -2.15
C ASP A 159 19.73 -40.98 -3.58
N GLY A 160 19.03 -40.17 -4.35
CA GLY A 160 18.64 -40.46 -5.74
C GLY A 160 17.32 -41.19 -5.92
N VAL A 161 16.61 -41.56 -4.85
CA VAL A 161 15.26 -42.15 -4.90
C VAL A 161 14.21 -41.06 -4.68
N SER A 162 13.25 -40.94 -5.58
CA SER A 162 12.22 -39.90 -5.49
C SER A 162 11.06 -40.29 -4.58
N HIS A 163 10.70 -39.38 -3.68
CA HIS A 163 9.62 -39.53 -2.70
C HIS A 163 8.64 -38.36 -2.79
N ARG A 164 7.36 -38.64 -2.49
CA ARG A 164 6.29 -37.64 -2.51
C ARG A 164 5.56 -37.61 -1.18
N TYR A 165 5.53 -36.44 -0.56
CA TYR A 165 5.03 -36.23 0.79
C TYR A 165 3.82 -35.31 0.79
N LYS A 166 2.81 -35.65 1.59
CA LYS A 166 1.59 -34.84 1.75
C LYS A 166 1.48 -34.33 3.18
N GLY A 167 1.10 -33.08 3.36
CA GLY A 167 0.80 -32.51 4.67
C GLY A 167 -0.29 -31.45 4.60
N TYR A 168 -1.33 -31.62 5.41
CA TYR A 168 -2.40 -30.64 5.54
C TYR A 168 -1.92 -29.41 6.31
N ILE A 169 -2.30 -28.23 5.82
CA ILE A 169 -1.91 -26.97 6.46
C ILE A 169 -2.67 -26.85 7.78
N THR A 170 -2.01 -26.46 8.88
CA THR A 170 -2.55 -26.34 10.25
C THR A 170 -3.01 -27.63 10.94
N ASP A 171 -2.61 -28.81 10.46
CA ASP A 171 -3.00 -30.09 11.09
C ASP A 171 -2.44 -30.25 12.53
N ASN A 172 -1.24 -29.73 12.79
CA ASN A 172 -0.56 -29.91 14.07
C ASN A 172 -0.95 -28.88 15.13
N GLY A 173 -1.89 -29.28 15.99
CA GLY A 173 -2.15 -28.65 17.30
C GLY A 173 -2.98 -27.37 17.27
N GLN A 174 -3.41 -26.88 16.10
CA GLN A 174 -4.37 -25.79 16.02
C GLN A 174 -5.78 -26.32 16.26
N THR A 175 -6.40 -25.86 17.35
CA THR A 175 -7.79 -26.20 17.72
C THR A 175 -8.81 -25.23 17.11
N THR A 176 -8.36 -24.04 16.71
CA THR A 176 -9.19 -22.97 16.14
C THR A 176 -8.79 -22.78 14.68
N ASP A 177 -9.79 -22.69 13.79
CA ASP A 177 -9.60 -22.52 12.35
C ASP A 177 -8.72 -23.62 11.71
N LYS A 178 -8.78 -24.84 12.26
CA LYS A 178 -8.06 -25.99 11.74
C LYS A 178 -8.41 -26.17 10.26
N TYR A 179 -7.38 -26.44 9.46
CA TYR A 179 -7.43 -26.59 8.01
C TYR A 179 -7.90 -25.37 7.22
N SER A 180 -8.00 -24.21 7.86
CA SER A 180 -8.46 -22.98 7.21
C SER A 180 -7.30 -22.02 6.90
N LEU A 181 -7.43 -21.34 5.77
CA LEU A 181 -6.61 -20.20 5.37
C LEU A 181 -7.46 -18.93 5.45
N LYS A 182 -7.15 -18.07 6.41
CA LYS A 182 -7.78 -16.76 6.56
C LYS A 182 -7.02 -15.73 5.75
N ARG A 183 -7.76 -14.82 5.13
CA ARG A 183 -7.18 -13.64 4.51
C ARG A 183 -6.46 -12.75 5.52
N ASN A 184 -5.62 -11.86 5.01
CA ASN A 184 -4.77 -10.96 5.78
C ASN A 184 -3.97 -11.66 6.90
N THR A 185 -3.59 -12.92 6.66
CA THR A 185 -2.86 -13.77 7.61
C THR A 185 -1.63 -14.34 6.93
N VAL A 186 -0.51 -14.36 7.65
CA VAL A 186 0.70 -15.06 7.24
C VAL A 186 0.78 -16.38 7.99
N TYR A 187 0.85 -17.48 7.24
CA TYR A 187 1.07 -18.82 7.74
C TYR A 187 2.55 -19.15 7.57
N ARG A 188 3.28 -19.17 8.68
CA ARG A 188 4.65 -19.67 8.72
C ARG A 188 4.60 -21.19 8.84
N ILE A 189 5.06 -21.89 7.80
CA ILE A 189 5.01 -23.36 7.72
C ILE A 189 6.44 -23.88 7.74
N ILE A 190 6.79 -24.56 8.83
CA ILE A 190 8.04 -25.30 8.93
C ILE A 190 7.73 -26.74 8.55
N ALA A 191 8.31 -27.18 7.44
CA ALA A 191 8.11 -28.48 6.85
C ALA A 191 9.39 -29.31 7.02
N MET A 192 9.28 -30.44 7.72
CA MET A 192 10.41 -31.33 7.97
C MET A 192 10.13 -32.71 7.36
N LEU A 193 11.06 -33.18 6.52
CA LEU A 193 11.09 -34.55 6.02
C LEU A 193 11.76 -35.44 7.06
N ASP A 194 11.03 -36.41 7.63
CA ASP A 194 11.53 -37.22 8.75
C ASP A 194 11.89 -38.67 8.38
N ASN A 195 11.13 -39.30 7.49
CA ASN A 195 11.35 -40.70 7.11
C ASN A 195 11.09 -40.89 5.59
N PRO A 196 11.87 -41.72 4.86
CA PRO A 196 11.56 -42.16 3.49
C PRO A 196 10.16 -42.77 3.30
N ASP A 197 9.49 -43.22 4.37
CA ASP A 197 8.09 -43.70 4.35
C ASP A 197 7.04 -42.58 4.19
N ASN A 198 7.40 -41.48 3.51
CA ASN A 198 6.53 -40.34 3.18
C ASN A 198 5.97 -39.54 4.39
N LEU A 199 6.63 -39.57 5.55
CA LEU A 199 6.20 -38.75 6.70
C LEU A 199 6.70 -37.30 6.57
N LEU A 200 5.76 -36.37 6.43
CA LEU A 200 5.99 -34.92 6.45
C LEU A 200 5.39 -34.31 7.70
N ILE A 201 6.24 -33.64 8.49
CA ILE A 201 5.80 -32.93 9.69
C ILE A 201 5.68 -31.45 9.34
N LEU A 202 4.46 -30.91 9.46
CA LEU A 202 4.19 -29.49 9.26
C LEU A 202 3.93 -28.81 10.60
N LYS A 203 4.78 -27.88 11.01
CA LYS A 203 4.50 -26.98 12.13
C LYS A 203 4.07 -25.63 11.57
N THR A 204 2.83 -25.22 11.87
CA THR A 204 2.26 -23.97 11.35
C THR A 204 2.03 -22.96 12.47
N THR A 205 2.57 -21.75 12.29
CA THR A 205 2.28 -20.61 13.16
C THR A 205 1.55 -19.54 12.37
N THR A 206 0.40 -19.11 12.87
CA THR A 206 -0.39 -18.02 12.30
C THR A 206 0.09 -16.68 12.85
N LEU A 207 0.36 -15.73 11.95
CA LEU A 207 0.79 -14.39 12.30
C LEU A 207 -0.16 -13.38 11.64
N PRO A 208 -0.57 -12.32 12.37
CA PRO A 208 -1.36 -11.25 11.75
C PRO A 208 -0.53 -10.59 10.65
N TRP A 209 -1.12 -10.38 9.48
CA TRP A 209 -0.43 -9.68 8.40
C TRP A 209 -0.57 -8.16 8.54
N THR A 210 0.09 -7.62 9.56
CA THR A 210 0.19 -6.18 9.75
C THR A 210 1.13 -5.62 8.68
N LYS A 211 0.62 -4.74 7.82
CA LYS A 211 1.48 -3.83 7.04
C LYS A 211 1.26 -2.43 7.56
N SER A 212 2.33 -1.65 7.61
CA SER A 212 2.30 -0.19 7.67
C SER A 212 1.32 0.31 6.61
N SER A 213 0.51 1.29 6.99
CA SER A 213 -0.48 1.97 6.15
C SER A 213 -0.08 2.01 4.69
N SER A 214 -1.00 1.62 3.80
CA SER A 214 -0.81 1.75 2.36
C SER A 214 -0.77 3.23 2.01
N GLN A 215 0.43 3.83 1.98
CA GLN A 215 0.70 4.91 1.05
C GLN A 215 0.69 4.24 -0.33
N ILE A 216 -0.23 4.68 -1.18
CA ILE A 216 -0.47 4.05 -2.48
C ILE A 216 0.87 4.11 -3.24
N GLY A 217 1.48 2.95 -3.49
CA GLY A 217 2.85 2.80 -3.99
C GLY A 217 2.96 3.15 -5.47
N HIS A 218 2.72 4.42 -5.78
CA HIS A 218 2.52 4.95 -7.10
C HIS A 218 3.62 5.99 -7.33
N VAL A 219 4.57 5.67 -8.20
CA VAL A 219 5.68 6.57 -8.50
C VAL A 219 5.15 7.75 -9.31
N VAL A 220 5.20 8.95 -8.74
CA VAL A 220 4.95 10.20 -9.44
C VAL A 220 6.25 10.65 -10.10
N ASN A 221 6.23 10.83 -11.41
CA ASN A 221 7.37 11.33 -12.18
C ASN A 221 7.24 12.83 -12.42
N GLU A 222 8.35 13.50 -12.75
CA GLU A 222 8.37 14.97 -12.99
C GLU A 222 7.46 15.41 -14.16
N GLY A 223 7.14 14.51 -15.10
CA GLY A 223 6.20 14.78 -16.19
C GLY A 223 4.72 14.62 -15.82
N ASP A 224 4.42 14.08 -14.63
CA ASP A 224 3.06 13.78 -14.20
C ASP A 224 2.38 14.96 -13.49
N TYR A 225 3.09 16.07 -13.27
CA TYR A 225 2.54 17.25 -12.64
C TYR A 225 3.05 18.55 -13.27
N SER A 226 2.30 19.63 -13.05
CA SER A 226 2.71 20.99 -13.37
C SER A 226 2.41 21.92 -12.20
N PHE A 227 3.30 22.90 -12.00
CA PHE A 227 3.18 23.92 -10.98
C PHE A 227 3.59 25.28 -11.55
N SER A 228 2.79 26.32 -11.32
CA SER A 228 3.10 27.67 -11.79
C SER A 228 2.52 28.76 -10.88
N ALA A 229 3.16 29.92 -10.84
CA ALA A 229 2.62 31.11 -10.20
C ALA A 229 1.49 31.72 -11.05
N ASN A 230 0.41 32.13 -10.40
CA ASN A 230 -0.77 32.72 -11.03
C ASN A 230 -0.82 34.26 -10.88
N ASN A 231 -0.06 34.82 -9.94
CA ASN A 231 0.02 36.27 -9.69
C ASN A 231 1.41 36.73 -9.24
N THR A 232 1.57 38.03 -9.07
CA THR A 232 2.83 38.69 -8.68
C THR A 232 3.31 38.23 -7.30
N GLU A 233 2.41 38.09 -6.33
CA GLU A 233 2.70 37.61 -4.99
C GLU A 233 3.29 36.20 -5.01
N ALA A 234 2.76 35.32 -5.86
CA ALA A 234 3.30 33.97 -6.05
C ALA A 234 4.65 33.96 -6.76
N ALA A 235 4.83 34.82 -7.77
CA ALA A 235 6.09 34.93 -8.52
C ALA A 235 7.23 35.50 -7.66
N THR A 236 6.93 36.45 -6.77
CA THR A 236 7.90 37.10 -5.88
C THR A 236 8.03 36.41 -4.53
N GLY A 237 7.06 35.58 -4.14
CA GLY A 237 6.94 34.99 -2.80
C GLY A 237 6.73 36.03 -1.71
N ILE A 238 6.10 37.17 -2.03
CA ILE A 238 5.83 38.25 -1.08
C ILE A 238 4.33 38.34 -0.86
N VAL A 239 3.92 38.28 0.40
CA VAL A 239 2.53 38.51 0.82
C VAL A 239 2.47 39.59 1.89
N GLN A 240 1.31 40.24 2.02
CA GLN A 240 1.11 41.39 2.90
C GLN A 240 -0.22 41.26 3.64
N TYR A 241 -0.25 41.65 4.91
CA TYR A 241 -1.47 41.82 5.70
C TYR A 241 -1.21 42.97 6.68
N PRO A 242 -1.92 44.10 6.61
CA PRO A 242 -2.86 44.49 5.53
C PRO A 242 -2.14 44.68 4.20
N TYR A 243 -2.90 44.69 3.10
CA TYR A 243 -2.39 45.02 1.76
C TYR A 243 -3.18 46.18 1.16
N VAL A 244 -2.66 46.78 0.09
CA VAL A 244 -3.38 47.83 -0.65
C VAL A 244 -3.84 47.30 -2.01
N LEU A 245 -5.10 47.53 -2.30
CA LEU A 245 -5.72 47.22 -3.58
C LEU A 245 -6.23 48.52 -4.19
N ASN A 246 -5.74 48.89 -5.38
CA ASN A 246 -6.16 50.10 -6.10
C ASN A 246 -6.07 51.40 -5.28
N GLY A 247 -5.08 51.50 -4.39
CA GLY A 247 -4.86 52.67 -3.52
C GLY A 247 -5.65 52.65 -2.20
N GLU A 248 -6.49 51.65 -1.96
CA GLU A 248 -7.24 51.49 -0.72
C GLU A 248 -6.64 50.39 0.17
N SER A 249 -6.54 50.67 1.47
CA SER A 249 -6.08 49.70 2.47
C SER A 249 -7.14 48.62 2.71
N GLN A 250 -6.72 47.37 2.55
CA GLN A 250 -7.52 46.17 2.79
C GLN A 250 -7.05 45.54 4.11
N ASN A 251 -7.93 45.46 5.09
CA ASN A 251 -7.64 44.80 6.36
C ASN A 251 -7.76 43.26 6.27
N SER A 252 -7.10 42.69 5.27
CA SER A 252 -7.03 41.26 4.99
C SER A 252 -5.64 40.94 4.43
N THR A 253 -5.37 39.66 4.20
CA THR A 253 -4.10 39.24 3.57
C THR A 253 -4.20 39.29 2.05
N SER A 254 -3.13 39.72 1.38
CA SER A 254 -2.88 39.34 0.00
C SER A 254 -2.51 37.86 -0.07
N TYR A 255 -2.73 37.24 -1.22
CA TYR A 255 -2.49 35.81 -1.40
C TYR A 255 -1.49 35.59 -2.53
N ALA A 256 -0.49 34.76 -2.28
CA ALA A 256 0.29 34.11 -3.33
C ALA A 256 -0.55 32.96 -3.90
N SER A 257 -0.95 33.07 -5.17
CA SER A 257 -1.79 32.11 -5.87
C SER A 257 -0.97 31.25 -6.84
N TYR A 258 -1.07 29.93 -6.72
CA TYR A 258 -0.38 28.96 -7.56
C TYR A 258 -1.37 28.04 -8.26
N ASN A 259 -1.08 27.65 -9.49
CA ASN A 259 -1.78 26.57 -10.19
C ASN A 259 -1.00 25.27 -10.03
N PHE A 260 -1.69 24.19 -9.68
CA PHE A 260 -1.14 22.86 -9.57
C PHE A 260 -2.03 21.84 -10.28
N LYS A 261 -1.42 20.98 -11.09
CA LYS A 261 -2.11 19.86 -11.74
C LYS A 261 -1.26 18.61 -11.56
N LEU A 262 -1.88 17.50 -11.15
CA LEU A 262 -1.29 16.17 -11.11
C LEU A 262 -2.14 15.30 -12.06
N THR A 263 -1.55 14.74 -13.11
CA THR A 263 -2.25 13.91 -14.10
C THR A 263 -2.08 12.42 -13.86
N ALA A 264 -0.99 12.03 -13.21
CA ALA A 264 -0.65 10.64 -13.00
C ALA A 264 0.11 10.41 -11.68
N PRO A 265 0.09 9.17 -11.19
CA PRO A 265 -0.78 8.07 -11.64
C PRO A 265 -2.23 8.28 -11.19
N ALA A 266 -3.19 7.71 -11.93
CA ALA A 266 -4.60 7.90 -11.66
C ALA A 266 -4.97 7.51 -10.21
N GLY A 267 -5.67 8.42 -9.52
CA GLY A 267 -6.07 8.25 -8.12
C GLY A 267 -5.01 8.64 -7.10
N ALA A 268 -3.82 9.10 -7.51
CA ALA A 268 -2.81 9.59 -6.59
C ALA A 268 -3.30 10.83 -5.84
N VAL A 269 -3.01 10.91 -4.55
CA VAL A 269 -3.42 12.04 -3.69
C VAL A 269 -2.24 12.97 -3.50
N TRP A 270 -2.48 14.26 -3.68
CA TRP A 270 -1.50 15.30 -3.40
C TRP A 270 -1.95 16.22 -2.27
N THR A 271 -0.98 16.78 -1.55
CA THR A 271 -1.21 17.69 -0.43
C THR A 271 -0.14 18.79 -0.44
N ALA A 272 -0.59 20.04 -0.48
CA ALA A 272 0.20 21.22 -0.20
C ALA A 272 0.32 21.43 1.30
N THR A 273 1.53 21.68 1.78
CA THR A 273 1.84 21.87 3.20
C THR A 273 2.66 23.13 3.41
N LEU A 274 2.40 23.81 4.53
CA LEU A 274 3.14 24.97 5.01
C LEU A 274 3.99 24.57 6.21
N THR A 275 5.28 24.89 6.21
CA THR A 275 6.15 24.62 7.37
C THR A 275 5.80 25.46 8.61
N ASN A 276 5.05 26.55 8.44
CA ASN A 276 4.62 27.46 9.49
C ASN A 276 3.13 27.84 9.32
N GLY A 277 2.25 26.86 9.55
CA GLY A 277 0.80 27.04 9.45
C GLY A 277 0.15 27.89 10.55
N LEU A 278 0.93 28.38 11.54
CA LEU A 278 0.42 29.29 12.58
C LEU A 278 0.40 30.74 12.09
N GLU A 279 1.43 31.13 11.34
CA GLU A 279 1.60 32.50 10.83
C GLU A 279 1.13 32.67 9.38
N PHE A 280 0.92 31.56 8.67
CA PHE A 280 0.40 31.53 7.31
C PHE A 280 -0.73 30.50 7.18
N THR A 281 -1.65 30.76 6.26
CA THR A 281 -2.81 29.91 6.02
C THR A 281 -3.07 29.73 4.54
N PHE A 282 -3.80 28.65 4.22
CA PHE A 282 -4.36 28.48 2.89
C PHE A 282 -5.64 29.30 2.73
N GLY A 283 -5.79 29.97 1.58
CA GLY A 283 -7.06 30.58 1.19
C GLY A 283 -8.05 29.54 0.69
N THR A 284 -9.35 29.79 0.88
CA THR A 284 -10.45 28.90 0.46
C THR A 284 -11.18 29.39 -0.79
N GLU A 285 -11.18 30.70 -1.03
CA GLU A 285 -11.77 31.33 -2.23
C GLU A 285 -10.73 31.46 -3.34
N GLY A 286 -11.05 30.98 -4.54
CA GLY A 286 -10.18 31.04 -5.72
C GLY A 286 -10.07 32.45 -6.31
N SER A 287 -9.25 32.61 -7.37
CA SER A 287 -9.02 33.90 -8.03
C SER A 287 -10.22 34.45 -8.80
N THR A 288 -11.20 33.61 -9.12
CA THR A 288 -12.41 33.97 -9.87
C THR A 288 -13.66 33.55 -9.10
N ASN A 289 -14.73 34.32 -9.22
CA ASN A 289 -15.98 34.03 -8.50
C ASN A 289 -16.49 32.60 -8.80
N GLY A 290 -16.81 31.84 -7.76
CA GLY A 290 -17.23 30.43 -7.85
C GLY A 290 -16.10 29.39 -7.97
N LYS A 291 -14.84 29.80 -8.12
CA LYS A 291 -13.69 28.89 -8.06
C LYS A 291 -13.20 28.76 -6.62
N LEU A 292 -12.84 27.56 -6.20
CA LEU A 292 -12.29 27.30 -4.87
C LEU A 292 -10.77 27.13 -4.93
N ALA A 293 -10.09 27.61 -3.89
CA ALA A 293 -8.69 27.28 -3.65
C ALA A 293 -8.62 26.12 -2.67
N ILE A 294 -7.74 25.15 -2.96
CA ILE A 294 -7.61 23.91 -2.19
C ILE A 294 -6.14 23.61 -1.92
N SER A 295 -5.87 22.95 -0.79
CA SER A 295 -4.53 22.50 -0.40
C SER A 295 -4.35 20.98 -0.52
N LYS A 296 -5.38 20.25 -0.96
CA LYS A 296 -5.34 18.80 -1.19
C LYS A 296 -6.18 18.45 -2.40
N GLY A 297 -5.81 17.41 -3.15
CA GLY A 297 -6.59 16.95 -4.30
C GLY A 297 -6.15 15.58 -4.80
N ILE A 298 -6.78 15.14 -5.90
CA ILE A 298 -6.56 13.83 -6.52
C ILE A 298 -6.07 14.04 -7.96
N ALA A 299 -5.22 13.15 -8.45
CA ALA A 299 -4.74 13.15 -9.83
C ALA A 299 -5.90 13.08 -10.84
N GLY A 300 -5.84 13.91 -11.88
CA GLY A 300 -6.82 13.99 -12.96
C GLY A 300 -6.55 15.15 -13.92
N ASP A 301 -7.54 15.47 -14.75
CA ASP A 301 -7.39 16.52 -15.76
C ASP A 301 -7.53 17.95 -15.23
N ASN A 302 -8.02 18.09 -13.99
CA ASN A 302 -8.27 19.38 -13.36
C ASN A 302 -6.98 20.09 -12.96
N THR A 303 -6.95 21.41 -13.19
CA THR A 303 -5.94 22.29 -12.60
C THR A 303 -6.53 22.94 -11.36
N TYR A 304 -5.86 22.76 -10.24
CA TYR A 304 -6.27 23.27 -8.93
C TYR A 304 -5.52 24.55 -8.60
N GLU A 305 -6.14 25.39 -7.78
CA GLU A 305 -5.54 26.61 -7.30
C GLU A 305 -5.18 26.48 -5.82
N ILE A 306 -3.95 26.84 -5.46
CA ILE A 306 -3.44 26.88 -4.09
C ILE A 306 -3.17 28.34 -3.75
N LYS A 307 -3.76 28.86 -2.68
CA LYS A 307 -3.53 30.24 -2.22
C LYS A 307 -2.90 30.24 -0.85
N VAL A 308 -1.83 31.01 -0.65
CA VAL A 308 -1.15 31.15 0.64
C VAL A 308 -1.11 32.62 1.04
N GLY A 309 -1.54 32.93 2.27
CA GLY A 309 -1.54 34.27 2.81
C GLY A 309 -1.06 34.29 4.27
N ALA A 310 -0.79 35.48 4.80
CA ALA A 310 -0.46 35.65 6.21
C ALA A 310 -1.74 35.51 7.06
N SER A 311 -1.63 34.80 8.19
CA SER A 311 -2.75 34.60 9.12
C SER A 311 -2.99 35.79 10.04
N ARG A 312 -2.01 36.70 10.13
CA ARG A 312 -2.00 37.81 11.08
C ARG A 312 -1.42 39.08 10.45
N PRO A 313 -1.87 40.28 10.89
CA PRO A 313 -1.28 41.54 10.46
C PRO A 313 0.21 41.62 10.75
N TRP A 314 0.91 42.38 9.91
CA TRP A 314 2.32 42.70 10.05
C TRP A 314 2.60 43.38 11.39
N ASN A 315 3.63 42.92 12.08
CA ASN A 315 4.03 43.42 13.39
C ASN A 315 5.49 43.89 13.43
N SER A 316 6.03 44.37 12.30
CA SER A 316 7.44 44.77 12.16
C SER A 316 8.46 43.63 12.28
N GLN A 317 8.02 42.37 12.19
CA GLN A 317 8.90 41.21 12.13
C GLN A 317 8.64 40.40 10.88
N GLU A 318 9.71 40.16 10.12
CA GLU A 318 9.66 39.31 8.93
C GLU A 318 9.25 37.88 9.31
N ARG A 319 8.22 37.36 8.63
CA ARG A 319 7.75 35.98 8.81
C ARG A 319 7.92 35.24 7.51
N LYS A 320 8.36 33.99 7.62
CA LYS A 320 8.63 33.12 6.47
C LYS A 320 7.90 31.80 6.60
N VAL A 321 7.51 31.27 5.46
CA VAL A 321 6.96 29.92 5.34
C VAL A 321 7.49 29.26 4.07
N TYR A 322 7.71 27.97 4.14
CA TYR A 322 7.94 27.16 2.96
C TYR A 322 6.66 26.42 2.59
N LEU A 323 6.23 26.61 1.34
CA LEU A 323 5.20 25.81 0.70
C LEU A 323 5.88 24.63 0.00
N TYR A 324 5.43 23.41 0.27
CA TYR A 324 5.83 22.23 -0.49
C TYR A 324 4.61 21.36 -0.80
N ILE A 325 4.69 20.58 -1.88
CA ILE A 325 3.63 19.64 -2.26
C ILE A 325 4.18 18.23 -2.16
N THR A 326 3.44 17.35 -1.48
CA THR A 326 3.70 15.91 -1.48
C THR A 326 2.64 15.18 -2.28
N ALA A 327 3.05 14.20 -3.07
CA ALA A 327 2.16 13.18 -3.61
C ALA A 327 2.74 11.80 -3.29
N GLU A 328 1.89 10.88 -2.84
CA GLU A 328 2.29 9.53 -2.42
C GLU A 328 3.45 9.51 -1.40
N GLY A 329 3.44 10.48 -0.47
CA GLY A 329 4.44 10.60 0.59
C GLY A 329 5.80 11.18 0.15
N GLN A 330 5.98 11.52 -1.14
CA GLN A 330 7.20 12.14 -1.65
C GLN A 330 6.99 13.62 -1.96
N LYS A 331 7.97 14.46 -1.63
CA LYS A 331 7.97 15.87 -2.02
C LYS A 331 8.21 15.99 -3.54
N LEU A 332 7.36 16.74 -4.21
CA LEU A 332 7.47 17.02 -5.64
C LEU A 332 8.48 18.15 -5.89
N LYS A 333 9.23 18.06 -6.98
CA LYS A 333 10.14 19.12 -7.41
C LYS A 333 9.36 20.23 -8.12
N ILE A 334 8.72 21.10 -7.34
CA ILE A 334 7.89 22.21 -7.84
C ILE A 334 8.68 23.49 -8.14
N ASN A 335 9.97 23.54 -7.78
CA ASN A 335 10.85 24.68 -7.99
C ASN A 335 12.23 24.29 -8.56
N PRO A 336 12.33 23.43 -9.59
CA PRO A 336 13.62 22.95 -10.08
C PRO A 336 14.51 24.10 -10.60
N VAL A 337 15.83 23.91 -10.52
CA VAL A 337 16.79 24.83 -11.16
C VAL A 337 16.62 24.77 -12.67
N ARG A 338 16.42 25.91 -13.32
CA ARG A 338 16.31 26.00 -14.78
C ARG A 338 17.69 25.90 -15.44
N SER A 339 17.72 25.69 -16.76
CA SER A 339 18.96 25.59 -17.54
C SER A 339 19.91 26.80 -17.40
N ASN A 340 19.39 27.96 -17.02
CA ASN A 340 20.17 29.18 -16.75
C ASN A 340 20.77 29.23 -15.32
N GLY A 341 20.67 28.15 -14.54
CA GLY A 341 21.18 28.07 -13.17
C GLY A 341 20.33 28.82 -12.14
N GLN A 342 19.21 29.42 -12.52
CA GLN A 342 18.31 30.16 -11.64
C GLN A 342 17.00 29.40 -11.42
N ARG A 343 16.35 29.69 -10.28
CA ARG A 343 15.01 29.17 -9.97
C ARG A 343 13.93 30.11 -10.51
N ALA A 344 12.78 29.53 -10.84
CA ALA A 344 11.60 30.24 -11.28
C ALA A 344 10.96 31.09 -10.18
N LEU A 345 10.97 30.52 -8.97
CA LEU A 345 10.24 30.99 -7.82
C LEU A 345 11.21 31.04 -6.62
N PRO A 346 10.92 31.85 -5.59
CA PRO A 346 11.79 31.98 -4.43
C PRO A 346 11.95 30.65 -3.69
N GLY A 347 13.16 30.37 -3.21
CA GLY A 347 13.47 29.13 -2.51
C GLY A 347 14.95 28.74 -2.68
N ASN A 348 15.41 27.80 -1.86
CA ASN A 348 16.79 27.31 -1.89
C ASN A 348 16.92 25.85 -2.33
N ASN A 349 15.80 25.16 -2.57
CA ASN A 349 15.77 23.76 -2.99
C ASN A 349 14.72 23.53 -4.10
N ASP A 350 14.72 22.33 -4.69
CA ASP A 350 13.85 22.01 -5.82
C ASP A 350 12.39 21.77 -5.44
N THR A 351 12.09 21.57 -4.15
CA THR A 351 10.78 21.09 -3.68
C THR A 351 9.95 22.11 -2.94
N ASP A 352 10.57 23.22 -2.53
CA ASP A 352 9.97 24.18 -1.61
C ASP A 352 9.98 25.60 -2.21
N ILE A 353 8.87 26.31 -2.01
CA ILE A 353 8.72 27.72 -2.36
C ILE A 353 8.78 28.55 -1.08
N LEU A 354 9.67 29.54 -1.04
CA LEU A 354 9.74 30.50 0.05
C LEU A 354 8.68 31.58 -0.14
N ILE A 355 7.87 31.79 0.88
CA ILE A 355 6.92 32.90 0.96
C ILE A 355 7.25 33.71 2.21
N THR A 356 7.32 35.03 2.05
CA THR A 356 7.71 35.98 3.09
C THR A 356 6.59 37.00 3.27
N GLN A 357 6.14 37.19 4.50
CA GLN A 357 5.33 38.35 4.85
C GLN A 357 6.27 39.54 5.04
N THR A 358 5.99 40.65 4.37
CA THR A 358 6.72 41.90 4.56
C THR A 358 5.80 43.02 5.00
N GLU A 359 6.41 44.12 5.46
CA GLU A 359 5.71 45.39 5.58
C GLU A 359 5.14 45.80 4.22
N TYR A 360 4.01 46.50 4.28
CA TYR A 360 3.49 47.23 3.14
C TYR A 360 4.40 48.44 2.84
N LYS A 361 4.77 48.65 1.57
CA LYS A 361 5.52 49.83 1.11
C LYS A 361 4.71 50.64 0.13
#